data_AF-A0A1B8S7V9-F1
#
_entry.id   AF-A0A1B8S7V9-F1
#
_cell.length_a   1.000
_cell.length_b   1.000
_cell.length_c   1.000
_cell.angle_alpha   90.00
_cell.angle_beta   90.00
_cell.angle_gamma   90.00
#
_symmetry.space_group_name_H-M   'P 1'
#
loop_
_entity.id
_entity.type
_entity.pdbx_description
1 polymer ?
#
loop_
_entity_poly.entity_id
_entity_poly.type
_entity_poly.pdbx_seq_one_letter_code
_entity_poly.pdbx_strand_id
1 'polypeptide(L)' 'MADHQHGTMDITVQEKMFSSFMTFVTRFCIAMVFLALFLAVFAT' A
#
# COMPACT_ATOMS: atom_id res chain seq x y z
N MET A 1 -13.03 -29.42 -16.89
CA MET A 1 -12.18 -28.37 -16.28
C MET A 1 -12.28 -27.21 -17.25
N ALA A 2 -12.92 -26.11 -16.87
CA ALA A 2 -13.19 -25.01 -17.80
C ALA A 2 -11.86 -24.54 -18.41
N ASP A 3 -11.81 -24.43 -19.75
CA ASP A 3 -10.68 -23.89 -20.51
C ASP A 3 -10.38 -22.47 -19.99
N HIS A 4 -9.48 -22.38 -19.01
CA HIS A 4 -9.02 -21.11 -18.48
C HIS A 4 -7.77 -20.73 -19.26
N GLN A 5 -7.90 -19.77 -20.18
CA GLN A 5 -6.77 -19.27 -20.94
C GLN A 5 -5.82 -18.53 -19.99
N HIS A 6 -4.57 -19.00 -19.92
CA HIS A 6 -3.57 -18.40 -19.05
C HIS A 6 -3.41 -16.91 -19.38
N GLY A 7 -3.52 -16.05 -18.37
CA GLY A 7 -3.40 -14.60 -18.52
C GLY A 7 -4.70 -13.85 -18.82
N THR A 8 -5.84 -14.54 -19.03
CA THR A 8 -7.14 -13.90 -19.21
C THR A 8 -7.99 -13.87 -17.94
N MET A 9 -7.40 -14.14 -16.79
CA MET A 9 -8.07 -14.02 -15.50
C MET A 9 -8.41 -12.56 -15.23
N ASP A 10 -9.63 -12.28 -14.78
CA ASP A 10 -9.96 -10.96 -14.24
C ASP A 10 -9.11 -10.68 -12.98
N ILE A 11 -8.33 -9.60 -13.03
CA ILE A 11 -7.45 -9.16 -11.95
C ILE A 11 -7.90 -7.85 -11.29
N THR A 12 -9.14 -7.41 -11.53
CA THR A 12 -9.68 -6.13 -11.04
C THR A 12 -9.54 -5.99 -9.51
N VAL A 13 -9.72 -7.09 -8.77
CA VAL A 13 -9.57 -7.10 -7.31
C VAL A 13 -8.11 -6.87 -6.90
N GLN A 14 -7.17 -7.50 -7.58
CA GLN A 14 -5.74 -7.43 -7.32
C GLN A 14 -5.21 -6.01 -7.60
N GLU A 15 -5.64 -5.40 -8.71
CA GLU A 15 -5.29 -4.01 -9.04
C GLU A 15 -5.82 -3.03 -7.99
N LYS A 16 -7.07 -3.18 -7.57
CA LYS A 16 -7.67 -2.35 -6.51
C LYS A 16 -6.94 -2.51 -5.18
N MET A 17 -6.57 -3.74 -4.82
CA MET A 17 -5.79 -4.02 -3.62
C MET A 17 -4.41 -3.38 -3.68
N PHE A 18 -3.72 -3.46 -4.81
CA PHE A 18 -2.43 -2.81 -5.00
C PHE A 18 -2.52 -1.28 -4.87
N SER A 19 -3.49 -0.65 -5.52
CA SER A 19 -3.73 0.80 -5.40
C SER A 19 -4.02 1.22 -3.95
N SER A 20 -4.82 0.42 -3.24
CA SER A 20 -5.16 0.67 -1.83
C SER A 20 -3.94 0.50 -0.93
N PHE A 21 -3.13 -0.54 -1.18
CA PHE A 21 -1.89 -0.80 -0.46
C PHE A 21 -0.88 0.34 -0.64
N MET A 22 -0.66 0.81 -1.88
CA MET A 22 0.25 1.92 -2.14
C MET A 22 -0.19 3.19 -1.41
N THR A 23 -1.49 3.51 -1.43
CA THR A 23 -2.04 4.65 -0.69
C THR A 23 -1.82 4.53 0.82
N PHE A 24 -2.00 3.32 1.38
CA PHE A 24 -1.72 3.06 2.80
C PHE A 24 -0.24 3.25 3.12
N VAL A 25 0.65 2.64 2.33
CA VAL A 25 2.12 2.72 2.54
C VAL A 25 2.59 4.18 2.48
N THR A 26 2.16 4.96 1.49
CA THR A 26 2.54 6.37 1.39
C THR A 26 2.12 7.16 2.63
N ARG A 27 0.88 6.99 3.09
CA ARG A 27 0.38 7.68 4.30
C ARG A 27 1.11 7.22 5.56
N PHE A 28 1.44 5.93 5.65
CA PHE A 28 2.19 5.37 6.77
C PHE A 28 3.62 5.92 6.83
N CYS A 29 4.33 5.98 5.70
CA CYS A 29 5.65 6.59 5.62
C CYS A 29 5.63 8.06 6.06
N ILE A 30 4.65 8.83 5.58
CA ILE A 30 4.47 10.23 6.00
C ILE A 30 4.28 10.32 7.53
N ALA A 31 3.41 9.49 8.10
CA ALA A 31 3.16 9.46 9.54
C ALA A 31 4.43 9.11 10.35
N MET A 32 5.21 8.13 9.88
CA MET A 32 6.48 7.73 10.50
C MET A 32 7.51 8.86 10.48
N VAL A 33 7.60 9.61 9.38
CA VAL A 33 8.48 10.79 9.29
C VAL A 33 8.05 11.86 10.29
N PHE A 34 6.75 12.17 10.36
CA PHE A 34 6.25 13.14 11.35
C PHE A 34 6.51 12.69 12.78
N LEU A 35 6.31 11.41 13.10
CA LEU A 35 6.59 10.85 14.41
C LEU A 35 8.08 10.95 14.74
N ALA A 36 8.97 10.63 13.79
CA ALA A 36 10.41 10.74 13.98
C ALA A 36 10.84 12.20 14.24
N LEU A 37 10.31 13.15 13.48
CA LEU A 37 10.57 14.58 13.70
C LEU A 37 10.02 15.07 15.04
N PHE A 38 8.83 14.62 15.42
CA PHE A 38 8.25 14.93 16.72
C PHE A 38 9.13 14.43 17.87
N LEU A 39 9.54 13.16 17.84
CA LEU A 39 10.45 12.62 18.84
C LEU A 39 11.79 13.36 18.84
N ALA A 40 12.34 13.71 17.68
CA ALA A 40 13.60 14.44 17.59
C ALA A 40 13.55 15.85 18.19
N VAL A 41 12.38 16.49 18.26
CA VAL A 41 12.23 17.84 18.84
C VAL A 41 11.78 17.79 20.30
N PHE A 42 10.93 16.84 20.67
CA PHE A 42 10.28 16.82 21.99
C PHE A 42 10.83 15.74 22.94
N ALA A 43 11.56 14.75 22.44
CA ALA A 43 12.19 13.71 23.26
C ALA A 43 13.71 13.91 23.42
N THR A 44 14.22 15.09 23.05
CA THR A 44 15.57 15.60 23.42
C THR A 44 15.51 16.35 24.73
#